data_AF-A0A831LMF2-F1
#
_entry.id   AF-A0A831LMF2-F1
#
_cell.length_a   1.000
_cell.length_b   1.000
_cell.length_c   1.000
_cell.angle_alpha   90.00
_cell.angle_beta   90.00
_cell.angle_gamma   90.00
#
_symmetry.space_group_name_H-M   'P 1'
#
loop_
_entity.id
_entity.type
_entity.pdbx_description
1 polymer ?
#
loop_
_entity_poly.entity_id
_entity_poly.type
_entity_poly.pdbx_seq_one_letter_code
_entity_poly.pdbx_strand_id
1 'polypeptide(L)'
;MDPEITEITVLPGRDKNGMQETFDRIVIRPGETLSIVGPTGSGKSALIGDIEIFAREDTATGRTVLVNGEMPSEDLVRDPSKKPVALITQNTK
;
A
#
# COMPACT_ATOMS: atom_id res chain seq x y z
N MET A 1 14.28 -9.23 17.27
CA MET A 1 13.07 -9.77 16.62
C MET A 1 12.44 -8.61 15.90
N ASP A 2 12.15 -8.78 14.61
CA ASP A 2 11.35 -7.79 13.91
C ASP A 2 9.94 -7.77 14.52
N PRO A 3 9.29 -6.60 14.63
CA PRO A 3 7.98 -6.49 15.25
C PRO A 3 6.94 -7.31 14.47
N GLU A 4 6.04 -7.96 15.20
CA GLU A 4 4.90 -8.66 14.61
C GLU A 4 4.00 -7.66 13.87
N ILE A 5 3.62 -7.99 12.64
CA ILE A 5 2.71 -7.15 11.84
C ILE A 5 1.28 -7.56 12.13
N THR A 6 0.51 -6.65 12.71
CA THR A 6 -0.90 -6.85 13.08
C THR A 6 -1.85 -6.15 12.11
N GLU A 7 -1.38 -5.11 11.40
CA GLU A 7 -2.15 -4.47 10.34
C GLU A 7 -1.26 -3.70 9.35
N ILE A 8 -1.72 -3.62 8.10
CA ILE A 8 -1.27 -2.65 7.10
C ILE A 8 -2.43 -1.71 6.82
N THR A 9 -2.18 -0.40 6.92
CA THR A 9 -3.20 0.63 6.67
C THR A 9 -2.80 1.50 5.49
N VAL A 10 -3.70 1.67 4.52
CA VAL A 10 -3.55 2.64 3.43
C VAL A 10 -4.45 3.84 3.70
N LEU A 11 -3.85 5.02 3.76
CA LEU A 11 -4.52 6.31 3.88
C LEU A 11 -4.76 6.91 2.47
N PRO A 12 -5.86 7.66 2.29
CA PRO A 12 -6.21 8.25 1.00
C PRO A 12 -5.20 9.29 0.58
N GLY A 13 -4.99 9.37 -0.73
CA GLY A 13 -4.25 10.43 -1.37
C GLY A 13 -5.16 11.19 -2.33
N ARG A 14 -4.76 11.24 -3.59
CA ARG A 14 -5.45 11.91 -4.69
C ARG A 14 -5.62 10.97 -5.88
N ASP A 15 -6.71 11.18 -6.60
CA ASP A 15 -6.96 10.54 -7.88
C ASP A 15 -6.13 11.17 -9.01
N LYS A 16 -6.27 10.62 -10.22
CA LYS A 16 -5.58 11.13 -11.42
C LYS A 16 -5.95 12.58 -11.81
N ASN A 17 -7.03 13.12 -11.25
CA ASN A 17 -7.49 14.49 -11.48
C ASN A 17 -7.08 15.42 -10.33
N GLY A 18 -6.32 14.93 -9.34
CA GLY A 18 -5.89 15.68 -8.16
C GLY A 18 -6.96 15.83 -7.08
N MET A 19 -8.13 15.21 -7.24
CA MET A 19 -9.19 15.21 -6.24
C MET A 19 -8.86 14.22 -5.13
N GLN A 20 -9.23 14.55 -3.88
CA GLN A 20 -9.04 13.65 -2.76
C GLN A 20 -9.84 12.36 -2.97
N GLU A 21 -9.24 11.23 -2.63
CA GLU A 21 -9.95 9.94 -2.65
C GLU A 21 -11.05 9.89 -1.59
N THR A 22 -12.10 9.12 -1.85
CA THR A 22 -13.35 9.16 -1.05
C THR A 22 -13.38 8.17 0.11
N PHE A 23 -12.34 7.35 0.29
CA PHE A 23 -12.26 6.40 1.41
C PHE A 23 -11.47 7.01 2.57
N ASP A 24 -11.85 6.68 3.80
CA ASP A 24 -11.15 7.18 5.00
C ASP A 24 -9.83 6.45 5.26
N ARG A 25 -9.85 5.12 5.18
CA ARG A 25 -8.68 4.22 5.27
C ARG A 25 -9.04 2.82 4.79
N ILE A 26 -8.06 2.10 4.27
CA ILE A 26 -8.15 0.66 4.00
C ILE A 26 -7.25 -0.04 5.02
N VAL A 27 -7.81 -0.90 5.88
CA VAL A 27 -7.06 -1.67 6.88
C VAL A 27 -7.07 -3.13 6.47
N ILE A 28 -5.89 -3.76 6.46
CA ILE A 28 -5.69 -5.16 6.11
C ILE A 28 -5.01 -5.84 7.30
N ARG A 29 -5.63 -6.89 7.83
CA ARG A 29 -5.11 -7.67 8.97
C ARG A 29 -4.64 -9.06 8.55
N PRO A 30 -3.72 -9.68 9.31
CA PRO A 30 -3.32 -11.07 9.07
C PRO A 30 -4.52 -12.02 8.95
N GLY A 31 -4.53 -12.82 7.89
CA GLY A 31 -5.61 -13.77 7.58
C GLY A 31 -6.78 -13.19 6.76
N GLU A 32 -6.83 -11.87 6.55
CA GLU A 32 -7.85 -11.26 5.68
C GLU A 32 -7.50 -11.42 4.20
N THR A 33 -8.53 -11.60 3.38
CA THR A 33 -8.41 -11.54 1.92
C THR A 33 -9.23 -10.36 1.40
N LEU A 34 -8.56 -9.39 0.80
CA LEU A 34 -9.19 -8.20 0.21
C LEU A 34 -9.17 -8.31 -1.32
N SER A 35 -10.27 -7.92 -1.97
CA SER A 35 -10.34 -7.77 -3.42
C SER A 35 -10.62 -6.32 -3.79
N ILE A 36 -9.83 -5.79 -4.74
CA ILE A 36 -9.99 -4.43 -5.27
C ILE A 36 -10.50 -4.54 -6.70
N VAL A 37 -11.69 -3.98 -6.97
CA VAL A 37 -12.33 -4.01 -8.28
C VAL A 37 -12.55 -2.60 -8.82
N GLY A 38 -12.55 -2.46 -10.14
CA GLY A 38 -12.78 -1.17 -10.80
C GLY A 38 -12.39 -1.20 -12.28
N PRO A 39 -12.83 -0.23 -13.09
CA PRO A 39 -12.55 -0.16 -14.52
C PRO A 39 -11.06 0.02 -14.83
N THR A 40 -10.65 -0.16 -16.08
CA THR A 40 -9.28 0.16 -16.52
C THR A 40 -8.95 1.63 -16.24
N GLY A 41 -7.75 1.90 -15.72
CA GLY A 41 -7.31 3.28 -15.39
C GLY A 41 -7.88 3.85 -14.08
N SER A 42 -8.57 3.06 -13.26
CA SER A 42 -9.06 3.47 -11.92
C SER A 42 -7.97 3.60 -10.86
N GLY A 43 -6.71 3.27 -11.17
CA GLY A 43 -5.61 3.37 -10.21
C GLY A 43 -5.32 2.11 -9.38
N LYS A 44 -5.94 0.95 -9.69
CA LYS A 44 -5.68 -0.32 -8.99
C LYS A 44 -4.18 -0.70 -8.95
N SER A 45 -3.50 -0.64 -10.09
CA SER A 45 -2.06 -0.94 -10.15
C SER A 45 -1.23 0.07 -9.37
N ALA A 46 -1.64 1.34 -9.35
CA ALA A 46 -0.98 2.37 -8.56
C ALA A 46 -1.15 2.10 -7.05
N LEU A 47 -2.34 1.70 -6.61
CA LEU A 47 -2.60 1.30 -5.22
C LEU A 47 -1.73 0.11 -4.80
N ILE A 48 -1.59 -0.90 -5.65
CA ILE A 48 -0.70 -2.05 -5.38
C ILE A 48 0.76 -1.59 -5.27
N GLY A 49 1.21 -0.71 -6.17
CA GLY A 49 2.57 -0.15 -6.15
C GLY A 49 2.84 0.69 -4.90
N ASP A 50 1.88 1.51 -4.47
CA ASP A 50 1.99 2.31 -3.24
C ASP A 50 2.17 1.41 -2.00
N ILE A 51 1.43 0.29 -1.93
CA ILE A 51 1.60 -0.73 -0.87
C ILE A 51 2.97 -1.39 -0.94
N GLU A 52 3.44 -1.76 -2.14
CA GLU A 52 4.72 -2.41 -2.34
C GLU A 52 5.89 -1.57 -1.83
N ILE A 53 5.88 -0.26 -2.07
CA ILE A 53 6.99 0.62 -1.69
C ILE A 53 6.79 1.32 -0.33
N PHE A 54 5.68 1.03 0.35
CA PHE A 54 5.25 1.76 1.55
C PHE A 54 5.22 3.27 1.34
N ALA A 55 4.42 3.73 0.36
CA ALA A 55 4.30 5.14 0.00
C ALA A 55 4.10 6.07 1.22
N ARG A 56 4.70 7.27 1.16
CA ARG A 56 4.70 8.25 2.25
C ARG A 56 4.43 9.66 1.73
N GLU A 57 3.28 9.85 1.08
CA GLU A 57 2.90 11.12 0.43
C GLU A 57 3.88 11.56 -0.68
N ASP A 58 4.81 10.70 -1.08
CA ASP A 58 5.94 10.98 -1.97
C ASP A 58 5.76 10.35 -3.36
N THR A 59 4.61 9.72 -3.62
CA THR A 59 4.21 9.18 -4.92
C THR A 59 3.24 10.12 -5.62
N ALA A 60 2.98 9.86 -6.92
CA ALA A 60 2.01 10.64 -7.68
C ALA A 60 0.57 10.56 -7.13
N THR A 61 0.25 9.53 -6.36
CA THR A 61 -1.06 9.37 -5.70
C THR A 61 -1.09 10.13 -4.38
N GLY A 62 0.07 10.38 -3.74
CA GLY A 62 0.14 10.98 -2.42
C GLY A 62 -0.49 10.13 -1.31
N ARG A 63 -0.66 8.82 -1.52
CA ARG A 63 -1.14 7.90 -0.47
C ARG A 63 -0.05 7.66 0.58
N THR A 64 -0.49 7.20 1.74
CA THR A 64 0.40 6.81 2.84
C THR A 64 0.10 5.38 3.29
N VAL A 65 1.14 4.58 3.45
CA VAL A 65 1.04 3.19 3.91
C VAL A 65 1.73 3.05 5.26
N LEU A 66 0.94 2.62 6.25
CA LEU A 66 1.35 2.45 7.62
C LEU A 66 1.45 0.95 7.96
N VAL A 67 2.37 0.62 8.86
CA VAL A 67 2.51 -0.71 9.45
C VAL A 67 2.22 -0.56 10.94
N ASN A 68 1.23 -1.29 11.44
CA ASN A 68 0.77 -1.20 12.83
C ASN A 68 0.41 0.23 13.27
N GLY A 69 -0.19 1.01 12.36
CA GLY A 69 -0.60 2.39 12.61
C GLY A 69 0.51 3.45 12.55
N GLU A 70 1.76 3.05 12.30
CA GLU A 70 2.92 3.93 12.29
C GLU A 70 3.62 3.93 10.92
N MET A 71 4.45 4.95 10.66
CA MET A 71 5.32 4.95 9.50
C MET A 71 6.31 3.78 9.60
N PRO A 72 6.48 2.97 8.54
CA PRO A 72 7.38 1.83 8.61
C PRO A 72 8.84 2.28 8.86
N SER A 73 9.65 1.43 9.48
CA SER A 73 11.08 1.73 9.61
C SER A 73 11.79 1.66 8.26
N GLU A 74 12.94 2.34 8.11
CA GLU A 74 13.76 2.27 6.90
C GLU A 74 14.17 0.82 6.56
N ASP A 75 14.50 0.04 7.58
CA ASP A 75 14.82 -1.39 7.45
C ASP A 75 13.67 -2.16 6.78
N LEU A 76 12.43 -1.95 7.22
CA LEU A 76 11.26 -2.68 6.71
C LEU A 76 10.93 -2.31 5.25
N VAL A 77 11.31 -1.10 4.82
CA VAL A 77 11.12 -0.62 3.45
C VAL A 77 12.25 -1.06 2.53
N ARG A 78 13.51 -0.97 2.99
CA ARG A 78 14.71 -1.12 2.15
C ARG A 78 15.37 -2.48 2.22
N ASP A 79 15.26 -3.20 3.33
CA ASP A 79 15.83 -4.54 3.47
C ASP A 79 14.87 -5.58 2.90
N PRO A 80 15.20 -6.22 1.76
CA PRO A 80 14.32 -7.21 1.14
C PRO A 80 14.03 -8.40 2.06
N SER A 81 14.93 -8.72 3.00
CA SER A 81 14.74 -9.84 3.94
C SER A 81 13.70 -9.55 5.03
N LYS A 82 13.42 -8.27 5.29
CA LYS A 82 12.45 -7.80 6.28
C LYS A 82 11.14 -7.33 5.68
N LYS A 83 11.06 -7.27 4.35
CA LYS A 83 9.91 -6.72 3.63
C LYS A 83 8.71 -7.68 3.73
N PRO A 84 7.58 -7.26 4.31
CA PRO A 84 6.43 -8.14 4.54
C PRO A 84 5.46 -8.19 3.35
N VAL A 85 5.84 -7.61 2.22
CA VAL A 85 5.02 -7.55 1.01
C VAL A 85 5.71 -8.32 -0.09
N ALA A 86 4.99 -9.29 -0.66
CA ALA A 86 5.37 -9.97 -1.89
C ALA A 86 4.34 -9.61 -2.99
N LEU A 87 4.85 -9.26 -4.17
CA LEU A 87 4.02 -8.94 -5.33
C LEU A 87 4.18 -10.01 -6.40
N ILE A 88 3.05 -10.51 -6.90
CA ILE A 88 3.00 -11.31 -8.13
C ILE A 88 2.47 -10.40 -9.22
N THR A 89 3.30 -10.12 -10.23
CA THR A 89 2.95 -9.20 -11.31
C THR A 89 1.97 -9.84 -12.27
N GLN A 90 1.12 -9.02 -12.89
CA GLN A 90 0.21 -9.46 -13.95
C GLN A 90 0.97 -9.85 -15.24
N ASN A 91 2.17 -9.30 -15.46
CA ASN A 91 2.95 -9.49 -16.67
C ASN A 91 4.24 -10.27 -16.35
N THR A 92 4.36 -11.46 -16.95
CA THR A 92 5.48 -12.41 -16.76
C THR A 92 6.38 -12.52 -17.99
N LYS A 93 6.25 -11.60 -18.95
CA LYS A 93 7.04 -11.57 -20.18
C LYS A 93 8.33 -10.77 -20.05
#